data_AF-A0A957CC62-F1
#
_entry.id   AF-A0A957CC62-F1
#
_cell.length_a   1.000
_cell.length_b   1.000
_cell.length_c   1.000
_cell.angle_alpha   90.00
_cell.angle_beta   90.00
_cell.angle_gamma   90.00
#
_symmetry.space_group_name_H-M   'P 1'
#
loop_
_entity.id
_entity.type
_entity.pdbx_description
1 polymer ?
#
loop_
_entity_poly.entity_id
_entity_poly.type
_entity_poly.pdbx_seq_one_letter_code
_entity_poly.pdbx_strand_id
1 'polypeptide(L)'
;LASQTPNATILVLNNNGGGIFRRLPISQHEPPFTERFLTPHGRSFAHAAAMFGLDYIHAENREQFEQAVETAVTQPAPRLIELFTNGETDEQIRRQINNKIKT
;
A
#
# COMPACT_ATOMS: atom_id res chain seq x y z
N LEU A 1 -22.43 8.43 13.22
CA LEU A 1 -21.00 8.22 12.94
C LEU A 1 -20.58 8.85 11.62
N ALA A 2 -21.30 8.62 10.51
CA ALA A 2 -20.97 9.23 9.20
C ALA A 2 -20.95 10.78 9.17
N SER A 3 -21.67 11.47 10.06
CA SER A 3 -21.75 12.94 10.08
C SER A 3 -20.56 13.67 10.70
N GLN A 4 -19.54 12.95 11.18
CA GLN A 4 -18.34 13.53 11.81
C GLN A 4 -17.01 13.07 11.20
N THR A 5 -17.02 12.23 10.16
CA THR A 5 -15.78 11.81 9.52
C THR A 5 -15.22 12.98 8.70
N PRO A 6 -14.04 13.52 9.05
CA PRO A 6 -13.43 14.59 8.27
C PRO A 6 -13.17 14.09 6.84
N ASN A 7 -13.29 15.00 5.87
CA ASN A 7 -12.95 14.70 4.47
C ASN A 7 -11.45 14.37 4.37
N ALA A 8 -11.13 13.07 4.40
CA ALA A 8 -9.77 12.55 4.40
C ALA A 8 -9.66 11.39 3.39
N THR A 9 -8.61 11.43 2.58
CA THR A 9 -8.25 10.33 1.68
C THR A 9 -7.06 9.57 2.24
N ILE A 10 -7.23 8.27 2.43
CA ILE A 10 -6.21 7.33 2.90
C ILE A 10 -5.70 6.56 1.69
N LEU A 11 -4.41 6.70 1.38
CA LEU A 11 -3.75 5.89 0.35
C LEU A 11 -2.99 4.73 1.01
N VAL A 12 -3.40 3.51 0.70
CA VAL A 12 -2.76 2.29 1.19
C VAL A 12 -1.93 1.66 0.07
N LEU A 13 -0.62 1.61 0.27
CA LEU A 13 0.29 0.80 -0.53
C LEU A 13 0.42 -0.58 0.13
N ASN A 14 -0.45 -1.50 -0.28
CA ASN A 14 -0.50 -2.85 0.27
C ASN A 14 0.54 -3.74 -0.41
N ASN A 15 1.74 -3.80 0.16
CA ASN A 15 2.81 -4.71 -0.26
C ASN A 15 2.80 -6.04 0.52
N ASN A 16 1.68 -6.36 1.19
CA ASN A 16 1.46 -7.58 1.95
C ASN A 16 2.47 -7.81 3.08
N GLY A 17 2.68 -6.81 3.94
CA GLY A 17 3.48 -6.95 5.17
C GLY A 17 4.56 -5.88 5.37
N GLY A 18 5.61 -6.23 6.11
CA GLY A 18 6.73 -5.35 6.43
C GLY A 18 7.76 -5.22 5.29
N GLY A 19 7.35 -4.70 4.13
CA GLY A 19 8.22 -4.62 2.94
C GLY A 19 9.59 -3.94 3.16
N ILE A 20 9.70 -3.03 4.14
CA ILE A 20 10.97 -2.38 4.50
C ILE A 20 12.05 -3.35 4.98
N PHE A 21 11.67 -4.46 5.64
CA PHE A 21 12.64 -5.40 6.22
C PHE A 21 13.41 -6.19 5.16
N ARG A 22 12.93 -6.21 3.90
CA ARG A 22 13.67 -6.76 2.75
C ARG A 22 14.99 -6.03 2.47
N ARG A 23 15.15 -4.82 3.01
CA ARG A 23 16.38 -4.00 2.87
C ARG A 23 17.46 -4.38 3.87
N LEU A 24 17.09 -5.04 4.96
CA LEU A 24 17.99 -5.38 6.04
C LEU A 24 18.64 -6.74 5.78
N PRO A 25 19.85 -7.02 6.32
CA PRO A 25 20.50 -8.32 6.19
C PRO A 25 19.65 -9.49 6.69
N ILE A 26 18.73 -9.24 7.64
CA ILE A 26 17.81 -10.24 8.17
C ILE A 26 16.93 -10.90 7.09
N SER A 27 16.75 -10.26 5.93
CA SER A 27 16.02 -10.82 4.78
C SER A 27 16.63 -12.10 4.19
N GLN A 28 17.87 -12.43 4.54
CA GLN A 28 18.55 -13.65 4.09
C GLN A 28 18.24 -14.87 4.99
N HIS A 29 17.51 -14.68 6.09
CA HIS A 29 17.30 -15.71 7.11
C HIS A 29 15.87 -16.25 7.10
N GLU A 30 15.60 -17.19 6.21
CA GLU A 30 14.34 -17.94 6.17
C GLU A 30 14.41 -19.21 7.02
N PRO A 31 13.28 -19.71 7.57
CA PRO A 31 11.93 -19.10 7.62
C PRO A 31 11.69 -17.89 8.57
N PRO A 32 12.53 -17.58 9.59
CA PRO A 32 12.21 -16.56 10.59
C PRO A 32 11.95 -15.15 10.03
N PHE A 33 12.59 -14.79 8.91
CA PHE A 33 12.35 -13.51 8.24
C PHE A 33 10.88 -13.38 7.85
N THR A 34 10.34 -14.34 7.10
CA THR A 34 8.96 -14.30 6.64
C THR A 34 7.98 -14.31 7.81
N GLU A 35 8.20 -15.17 8.80
CA GLU A 35 7.28 -15.38 9.92
C GLU A 35 7.23 -14.23 10.92
N ARG A 36 8.36 -13.52 11.14
CA ARG A 36 8.49 -12.57 12.26
C ARG A 36 8.70 -11.13 11.82
N PHE A 37 9.18 -10.89 10.60
CA PHE A 37 9.49 -9.56 10.11
C PHE A 37 8.61 -9.16 8.92
N LEU A 38 8.53 -10.01 7.90
CA LEU A 38 7.67 -9.70 6.75
C LEU A 38 6.20 -9.81 7.13
N THR A 39 5.80 -10.88 7.82
CA THR A 39 4.43 -11.10 8.33
C THR A 39 3.35 -10.83 7.27
N PRO A 40 3.34 -11.56 6.15
CA PRO A 40 2.32 -11.38 5.12
C PRO A 40 0.93 -11.70 5.68
N HIS A 41 -0.02 -10.79 5.49
CA HIS A 41 -1.36 -10.91 6.06
C HIS A 41 -2.40 -11.45 5.06
N GLY A 42 -2.18 -11.29 3.75
CA GLY A 42 -3.09 -11.76 2.70
C GLY A 42 -4.48 -11.12 2.77
N ARG A 43 -4.55 -9.85 3.19
CA ARG A 43 -5.81 -9.11 3.40
C ARG A 43 -5.85 -7.85 2.54
N SER A 44 -7.06 -7.51 2.08
CA SER A 44 -7.40 -6.17 1.61
C SER A 44 -7.99 -5.32 2.75
N PHE A 45 -8.05 -4.01 2.54
CA PHE A 45 -8.68 -3.07 3.48
C PHE A 45 -10.15 -2.78 3.18
N ALA A 46 -10.75 -3.45 2.19
CA ALA A 46 -12.14 -3.25 1.77
C ALA A 46 -13.15 -3.35 2.93
N HIS A 47 -13.01 -4.37 3.79
CA HIS A 47 -13.90 -4.56 4.93
C HIS A 47 -13.71 -3.48 6.01
N ALA A 48 -12.49 -2.99 6.21
CA ALA A 48 -12.22 -1.90 7.13
C ALA A 48 -12.84 -0.59 6.61
N ALA A 49 -12.69 -0.31 5.31
CA ALA A 49 -13.34 0.83 4.68
C ALA A 49 -14.87 0.79 4.86
N ALA A 50 -15.50 -0.35 4.60
CA ALA A 50 -16.94 -0.54 4.81
C ALA A 50 -17.35 -0.34 6.28
N MET A 51 -16.59 -0.87 7.23
CA MET A 51 -16.87 -0.73 8.67
C MET A 51 -16.88 0.73 9.15
N PHE A 52 -16.01 1.59 8.58
CA PHE A 52 -15.90 3.00 8.93
C PHE A 52 -16.70 3.94 7.99
N GLY A 53 -17.41 3.38 7.00
CA GLY A 53 -18.15 4.16 6.02
C GLY A 53 -17.25 5.00 5.10
N LEU A 54 -16.08 4.49 4.76
CA LEU A 54 -15.17 5.10 3.78
C LEU A 54 -15.55 4.57 2.39
N ASP A 55 -15.54 5.46 1.40
CA ASP A 55 -15.53 5.03 0.00
C ASP A 55 -14.28 4.18 -0.23
N TYR A 56 -14.43 3.00 -0.84
CA TYR A 56 -13.30 2.12 -1.14
C TYR A 56 -13.03 2.12 -2.64
N ILE A 57 -11.78 2.40 -3.02
CA ILE A 57 -11.31 2.26 -4.40
C ILE A 57 -10.09 1.34 -4.41
N HIS A 58 -10.20 0.22 -5.12
CA HIS A 58 -9.03 -0.58 -5.47
C HIS A 58 -8.54 -0.16 -6.85
N ALA A 59 -7.29 0.30 -6.95
CA ALA A 59 -6.65 0.62 -8.22
C ALA A 59 -5.62 -0.47 -8.56
N GLU A 60 -5.80 -1.12 -9.71
CA GLU A 60 -4.94 -2.21 -10.20
C GLU A 60 -3.81 -1.71 -11.10
N ASN A 61 -3.94 -0.49 -11.63
CA ASN A 61 -2.99 0.08 -12.57
C ASN A 61 -2.92 1.60 -12.44
N ARG A 62 -1.99 2.18 -13.19
CA ARG A 62 -1.71 3.62 -13.16
C ARG A 62 -2.91 4.48 -13.55
N GLU A 63 -3.65 4.10 -14.59
CA GLU A 63 -4.80 4.85 -15.08
C GLU A 63 -5.91 4.89 -14.01
N GLN A 64 -6.24 3.73 -13.43
CA GLN A 64 -7.21 3.64 -12.34
C GLN A 64 -6.77 4.42 -11.10
N PHE A 65 -5.47 4.43 -10.80
CA PHE A 65 -4.93 5.22 -9.70
C PHE A 65 -5.08 6.73 -9.94
N GLU A 66 -4.74 7.21 -11.14
CA GLU A 66 -4.90 8.62 -11.52
C GLU A 66 -6.38 9.04 -11.40
N GLN A 67 -7.31 8.21 -11.88
CA GLN A 67 -8.74 8.45 -11.74
C GLN A 67 -9.20 8.44 -10.27
N ALA A 68 -8.68 7.53 -9.44
CA ALA A 68 -9.00 7.46 -8.02
C ALA A 68 -8.56 8.72 -7.27
N VAL A 69 -7.36 9.22 -7.58
CA VAL A 69 -6.83 10.47 -7.01
C VAL A 69 -7.65 11.68 -7.48
N GLU A 70 -8.00 11.74 -8.76
CA GLU A 70 -8.87 12.80 -9.29
C GLU A 70 -10.21 12.82 -8.56
N THR A 71 -10.83 11.64 -8.38
CA THR A 71 -12.08 11.49 -7.63
C THR A 71 -11.93 11.95 -6.19
N ALA A 72 -10.80 11.63 -5.53
CA ALA A 72 -10.51 12.03 -4.15
C ALA A 72 -10.33 13.55 -3.97
N VAL A 73 -9.78 14.24 -4.96
CA VAL A 73 -9.58 15.69 -4.92
C VAL A 73 -10.87 16.44 -5.26
N THR A 74 -11.70 15.89 -6.15
CA THR A 74 -12.91 16.56 -6.68
C THR A 74 -14.17 16.28 -5.86
N GLN A 75 -14.24 15.15 -5.15
CA GLN A 75 -15.43 14.75 -4.38
C GLN A 75 -15.12 14.75 -2.88
N PRO A 76 -15.73 15.65 -2.08
CA PRO A 76 -15.47 15.72 -0.65
C PRO A 76 -16.19 14.60 0.10
N ALA A 77 -15.53 13.45 0.18
CA ALA A 77 -15.96 12.27 0.94
C ALA A 77 -14.75 11.54 1.53
N PRO A 78 -14.86 10.99 2.75
CA PRO A 78 -13.80 10.19 3.33
C PRO A 78 -13.61 8.89 2.52
N ARG A 79 -12.37 8.56 2.18
CA ARG A 79 -12.06 7.51 1.20
C ARG A 79 -10.79 6.74 1.56
N LEU A 80 -10.75 5.47 1.16
CA LEU A 80 -9.58 4.61 1.15
C LEU A 80 -9.29 4.16 -0.28
N ILE A 81 -8.12 4.53 -0.79
CA ILE A 81 -7.59 4.06 -2.08
C ILE A 81 -6.52 3.00 -1.76
N GLU A 82 -6.68 1.78 -2.27
CA GLU A 82 -5.77 0.67 -2.05
C GLU A 82 -5.11 0.22 -3.35
N LEU A 83 -3.77 0.21 -3.35
CA LEU A 83 -2.95 -0.37 -4.41
C LEU A 83 -2.20 -1.58 -3.87
N PHE A 84 -2.30 -2.69 -4.57
CA PHE A 84 -1.45 -3.84 -4.29
C PHE A 84 -0.13 -3.67 -5.01
N THR A 85 0.97 -3.79 -4.28
CA THR A 85 2.31 -3.80 -4.85
C THR A 85 3.02 -5.11 -4.50
N ASN A 86 4.12 -5.39 -5.19
CA ASN A 86 4.96 -6.53 -4.88
C ASN A 86 6.21 -6.03 -4.15
N GLY A 87 6.31 -6.32 -2.85
CA GLY A 87 7.43 -5.85 -2.03
C GLY A 87 8.81 -6.37 -2.46
N GLU A 88 8.89 -7.50 -3.18
CA GLU A 88 10.14 -7.98 -3.77
C GLU A 88 10.52 -7.15 -5.00
N THR A 89 9.57 -6.90 -5.91
CA THR A 89 9.76 -6.04 -7.08
C THR A 89 10.13 -4.60 -6.66
N ASP A 90 9.47 -4.07 -5.63
CA ASP A 90 9.74 -2.74 -5.08
C ASP A 90 11.21 -2.60 -4.63
N GLU A 91 11.75 -3.62 -3.94
CA GLU A 91 13.15 -3.64 -3.50
C GLU A 91 14.12 -3.80 -4.67
N GLN A 92 13.79 -4.62 -5.67
CA GLN A 92 14.60 -4.76 -6.89
C GLN A 92 14.73 -3.43 -7.64
N ILE A 93 13.61 -2.73 -7.88
CA ILE A 93 13.58 -1.42 -8.54
C ILE A 93 14.41 -0.41 -7.75
N ARG A 94 14.24 -0.37 -6.42
CA ARG A 94 15.02 0.54 -5.55
C ARG A 94 16.53 0.30 -5.69
N ARG A 95 16.97 -0.96 -5.69
CA ARG A 95 18.39 -1.31 -5.87
C ARG A 95 18.91 -0.86 -7.24
N GLN A 96 18.14 -1.06 -8.30
CA GLN A 96 18.50 -0.60 -9.65
C GLN A 96 18.67 0.92 -9.71
N ILE A 97 17.74 1.70 -9.14
CA ILE A 97 17.82 3.17 -9.08
C ILE A 97 19.07 3.60 -8.32
N ASN A 98 19.34 3.02 -7.14
CA ASN A 98 20.51 3.37 -6.34
C ASN A 98 21.84 3.06 -7.05
N ASN A 99 21.91 1.96 -7.79
CA ASN A 99 23.11 1.61 -8.55
C ASN A 99 23.36 2.60 -9.69
N LYS A 100 22.29 3.07 -10.36
CA LYS A 100 22.39 4.10 -11.40
C LYS A 100 22.85 5.45 -10.89
N ILE A 101 22.44 5.85 -9.67
CA ILE A 101 22.82 7.14 -9.08
C ILE A 101 24.25 7.13 -8.51
N LYS A 102 24.74 5.97 -8.09
CA LYS A 102 26.12 5.81 -7.56
C LYS A 102 27.20 5.71 -8.65
N THR A 103 26.81 5.63 -9.91
CA THR A 103 27.72 5.63 -11.07
C THR A 103 27.88 7.05 -11.57
#